data_AF-A0A225VSD2-F1
#
_entry.id   AF-A0A225VSD2-F1
#
_cell.length_a   1.000
_cell.length_b   1.000
_cell.length_c   1.000
_cell.angle_alpha   90.00
_cell.angle_beta   90.00
_cell.angle_gamma   90.00
#
_symmetry.space_group_name_H-M   'P 1'
#
loop_
_entity.id
_entity.type
_entity.pdbx_description
1 polymer ?
#
loop_
_entity_poly.entity_id
_entity_poly.type
_entity_poly.pdbx_seq_one_letter_code
_entity_poly.pdbx_strand_id
1 'polypeptide(L)'
;MEIPTAVPDFFAATYLHFDQALGAIDGTYLCIEVSQDDVARFRNHKGFITTNVLIFCDWSMKVGFAHVGAEGSAHDDTSVLRWSGLLERLPTHYFVLGDPGYGLSEKVLTPFRGVRYHLKEWARRPSGRPQNA
;
A
#
# COMPACT_ATOMS: atom_id res chain seq x y z
N MET A 1 3.71 -6.00 -16.35
CA MET A 1 2.66 -5.38 -15.52
C MET A 1 2.87 -3.88 -15.58
N GLU A 2 1.80 -3.12 -15.77
CA GLU A 2 1.84 -1.69 -16.05
C GLU A 2 1.00 -0.96 -15.02
N ILE A 3 1.49 0.17 -14.54
CA ILE A 3 0.75 1.05 -13.64
C ILE A 3 -0.21 1.87 -14.52
N PRO A 4 -1.51 1.90 -14.22
CA PRO A 4 -2.46 2.66 -15.03
C PRO A 4 -2.11 4.15 -15.01
N THR A 5 -2.36 4.83 -16.13
CA THR A 5 -2.09 6.27 -16.28
C THR A 5 -3.30 7.15 -15.93
N ALA A 6 -4.44 6.54 -15.61
CA ALA A 6 -5.69 7.22 -15.29
C ALA A 6 -6.55 6.36 -14.34
N VAL A 7 -7.43 7.02 -13.59
CA VAL A 7 -8.44 6.35 -12.76
C VAL A 7 -9.59 5.89 -13.65
N PRO A 8 -10.06 4.63 -13.54
CA PRO A 8 -11.21 4.16 -14.31
C PRO A 8 -12.50 4.90 -13.94
N ASP A 9 -13.34 5.18 -14.95
CA ASP A 9 -14.60 5.91 -14.78
C ASP A 9 -15.51 5.32 -13.70
N PHE A 10 -15.58 3.99 -13.59
CA PHE A 10 -16.42 3.32 -12.58
C PHE A 10 -16.00 3.66 -11.15
N PHE A 11 -14.70 3.83 -10.92
CA PHE A 11 -14.16 4.16 -9.61
C PHE A 11 -14.38 5.64 -9.32
N ALA A 12 -14.03 6.52 -10.28
CA ALA A 12 -14.22 7.96 -10.14
C ALA A 12 -15.69 8.35 -9.92
N ALA A 13 -16.63 7.68 -10.60
CA ALA A 13 -18.07 7.91 -10.42
C ALA A 13 -18.60 7.49 -9.04
N THR A 14 -17.95 6.52 -8.40
CA THR A 14 -18.37 5.96 -7.10
C THR A 14 -17.68 6.67 -5.93
N TYR A 15 -16.41 7.03 -6.10
CA TYR A 15 -15.52 7.51 -5.06
C TYR A 15 -14.97 8.89 -5.42
N LEU A 16 -15.85 9.89 -5.47
CA LEU A 16 -15.57 11.25 -5.97
C LEU A 16 -14.36 11.94 -5.31
N HIS A 17 -14.04 11.59 -4.07
CA HIS A 17 -12.92 12.17 -3.32
C HIS A 17 -11.56 11.51 -3.61
N PHE A 18 -11.54 10.48 -4.45
CA PHE A 18 -10.36 9.68 -4.79
C PHE A 18 -10.16 9.58 -6.32
N ASP A 19 -10.61 10.58 -7.07
CA ASP A 19 -10.55 10.63 -8.54
C ASP A 19 -9.13 10.66 -9.14
N GLN A 20 -8.12 10.88 -8.31
CA GLN A 20 -6.68 10.82 -8.65
C GLN A 20 -5.95 9.61 -8.05
N ALA A 21 -6.65 8.74 -7.33
CA ALA A 21 -6.06 7.54 -6.74
C ALA A 21 -5.97 6.43 -7.80
N LEU A 22 -4.77 6.00 -8.18
CA LEU A 22 -4.59 4.98 -9.23
C LEU A 22 -4.80 3.54 -8.76
N GLY A 23 -4.73 3.33 -7.46
CA GLY A 23 -4.84 2.02 -6.83
C GLY A 23 -4.39 2.08 -5.39
N ALA A 24 -4.20 0.91 -4.80
CA ALA A 24 -3.74 0.75 -3.44
C ALA A 24 -2.39 0.04 -3.38
N ILE A 25 -1.61 0.36 -2.36
CA ILE A 25 -0.38 -0.33 -1.99
C ILE A 25 -0.55 -1.01 -0.65
N ASP A 26 0.07 -2.17 -0.51
CA ASP A 26 0.20 -2.85 0.78
C ASP A 26 1.49 -3.67 0.83
N GLY A 27 2.01 -3.84 2.04
CA GLY A 27 3.16 -4.69 2.34
C GLY A 27 2.70 -6.06 2.77
N THR A 28 3.27 -7.12 2.20
CA THR A 28 2.96 -8.49 2.61
C THR A 28 4.21 -9.31 2.87
N TYR A 29 4.24 -10.02 4.00
CA TYR A 29 5.34 -10.90 4.33
C TYR A 29 5.14 -12.25 3.64
N LEU A 30 6.03 -12.60 2.72
CA LEU A 30 6.08 -13.91 2.10
C LEU A 30 7.16 -14.77 2.75
N CYS A 31 6.84 -16.02 3.03
CA CYS A 31 7.84 -17.01 3.44
C CYS A 31 8.76 -17.34 2.26
N ILE A 32 10.06 -17.43 2.54
CA ILE A 32 11.07 -17.73 1.53
C ILE A 32 12.07 -18.77 2.05
N GLU A 33 12.73 -19.45 1.12
CA GLU A 33 13.88 -20.29 1.39
C GLU A 33 15.16 -19.58 0.95
N VAL A 34 16.18 -19.59 1.80
CA VAL A 34 17.46 -18.92 1.58
C VAL A 34 18.61 -19.83 1.99
N SER A 35 19.84 -19.49 1.57
CA SER A 35 21.05 -20.20 1.99
C SER A 35 21.24 -20.12 3.51
N GLN A 36 21.97 -21.07 4.13
CA GLN A 36 22.23 -21.03 5.57
C GLN A 36 22.89 -19.73 6.03
N ASP A 37 23.74 -19.14 5.19
CA ASP A 37 24.46 -17.89 5.48
C ASP A 37 23.53 -16.67 5.49
N ASP A 38 22.39 -16.74 4.79
CA ASP A 38 21.43 -15.64 4.69
C ASP A 38 20.24 -15.78 5.66
N VAL A 39 20.05 -16.94 6.30
CA VAL A 39 18.96 -17.20 7.26
C VAL A 39 18.86 -16.10 8.31
N ALA A 40 20.00 -15.66 8.87
CA ALA A 40 20.02 -14.62 9.90
C ALA A 40 19.47 -13.27 9.40
N ARG A 41 19.58 -12.99 8.09
CA ARG A 41 19.22 -11.70 7.49
C ARG A 41 17.73 -11.56 7.18
N PHE A 42 17.06 -12.69 6.94
CA PHE A 42 15.63 -12.75 6.59
C PHE A 42 14.75 -13.29 7.73
N ARG A 43 15.34 -13.52 8.91
CA ARG A 43 14.61 -13.99 10.08
C ARG A 43 13.82 -12.86 10.72
N ASN A 44 12.50 -13.00 10.79
CA ASN A 44 11.64 -12.05 11.50
C ASN A 44 11.61 -12.30 13.02
N HIS A 45 10.96 -11.41 13.78
CA HIS A 45 10.86 -11.49 15.24
C HIS A 45 10.13 -12.75 15.76
N LYS A 46 9.36 -13.43 14.91
CA LYS A 46 8.69 -14.70 15.23
C LYS A 46 9.52 -15.93 14.84
N GLY A 47 10.72 -15.71 14.31
CA GLY A 47 11.66 -16.76 13.93
C GLY A 47 11.43 -17.36 12.55
N PHE A 48 10.45 -16.88 11.77
CA PHE A 48 10.23 -17.32 10.39
C PHE A 48 11.17 -16.60 9.43
N ILE A 49 11.48 -17.26 8.32
CA ILE A 49 12.26 -16.68 7.22
C ILE A 49 11.30 -16.08 6.22
N THR A 50 11.26 -14.76 6.18
CA THR A 50 10.27 -14.01 5.38
C THR A 50 10.91 -12.81 4.72
N THR A 51 10.41 -12.42 3.55
CA THR A 51 10.67 -11.11 2.96
C THR A 51 9.38 -10.30 2.85
N ASN A 52 9.48 -8.99 3.06
CA ASN A 52 8.36 -8.08 2.81
C ASN A 52 8.28 -7.83 1.30
N VAL A 53 7.10 -7.94 0.73
CA VAL A 53 6.82 -7.62 -0.67
C VAL A 53 5.80 -6.50 -0.71
N LEU A 54 6.20 -5.38 -1.27
CA LEU A 54 5.29 -4.30 -1.59
C LEU A 54 4.52 -4.66 -2.86
N ILE A 55 3.21 -4.56 -2.83
CA ILE A 55 2.34 -4.81 -3.98
C ILE A 55 1.50 -3.57 -4.24
N PHE A 56 1.40 -3.19 -5.52
CA PHE A 56 0.41 -2.23 -6.01
C PHE A 56 -0.67 -2.97 -6.80
N CYS A 57 -1.92 -2.64 -6.50
CA CYS A 57 -3.10 -3.21 -7.14
C CYS A 57 -4.02 -2.09 -7.65
N ASP A 58 -4.48 -2.21 -8.89
CA ASP A 58 -5.44 -1.27 -9.47
C ASP A 58 -6.88 -1.56 -9.00
N TRP A 59 -7.82 -0.70 -9.38
CA TRP A 59 -9.24 -0.85 -9.02
C TRP A 59 -9.95 -2.01 -9.71
N SER A 60 -9.31 -2.65 -10.70
CA SER A 60 -9.76 -3.90 -11.32
C SER A 60 -9.16 -5.14 -10.65
N MET A 61 -8.55 -4.98 -9.48
CA MET A 61 -7.87 -6.04 -8.72
C MET A 61 -6.68 -6.66 -9.47
N LYS A 62 -6.08 -5.94 -10.43
CA LYS A 62 -4.89 -6.39 -11.13
C LYS A 62 -3.65 -5.87 -10.41
N VAL A 63 -2.72 -6.78 -10.15
CA VAL A 63 -1.38 -6.41 -9.68
C VAL A 63 -0.66 -5.69 -10.82
N GLY A 64 -0.35 -4.41 -10.61
CA GLY A 64 0.35 -3.56 -11.59
C GLY A 64 1.85 -3.45 -11.31
N PHE A 65 2.25 -3.71 -10.07
CA PHE A 65 3.64 -3.62 -9.64
C PHE A 65 3.86 -4.45 -8.37
N ALA A 66 5.04 -5.06 -8.25
CA ALA A 66 5.49 -5.71 -7.03
C ALA A 66 6.99 -5.47 -6.84
N HIS A 67 7.41 -5.24 -5.60
CA HIS A 67 8.80 -5.08 -5.24
C HIS A 67 9.13 -5.94 -4.02
N VAL A 68 10.14 -6.80 -4.17
CA VAL A 68 10.65 -7.62 -3.08
C VAL A 68 11.60 -6.76 -2.25
N GLY A 69 11.30 -6.63 -0.97
CA GLY A 69 12.13 -5.92 0.00
C GLY A 69 13.51 -6.56 0.16
N ALA A 70 14.46 -5.74 0.61
CA ALA A 70 15.84 -6.12 0.85
C ALA A 70 16.05 -6.74 2.25
N GLU A 71 17.25 -7.30 2.46
CA GLU A 71 17.70 -7.89 3.73
C GLU A 71 17.59 -6.94 4.94
N GLY A 72 17.35 -7.50 6.13
CA GLY A 72 17.49 -6.80 7.40
C GLY A 72 16.37 -5.81 7.74
N SER A 73 16.69 -4.78 8.53
CA SER A 73 15.75 -3.77 9.06
C SER A 73 15.01 -2.93 8.01
N ALA A 74 15.21 -3.19 6.72
CA ALA A 74 14.38 -2.69 5.62
C ALA A 74 12.97 -3.31 5.59
N HIS A 75 12.64 -4.17 6.56
CA HIS A 75 11.32 -4.79 6.71
C HIS A 75 10.17 -3.83 7.05
N ASP A 76 10.42 -2.56 7.40
CA ASP A 76 9.33 -1.60 7.53
C ASP A 76 8.76 -1.22 6.15
N ASP A 77 7.43 -1.15 6.06
CA ASP A 77 6.72 -0.90 4.80
C ASP A 77 7.16 0.43 4.15
N THR A 78 7.55 1.40 4.99
CA THR A 78 8.05 2.70 4.54
C THR A 78 9.39 2.60 3.79
N SER A 79 10.33 1.78 4.25
CA SER A 79 11.60 1.57 3.54
C SER A 79 11.39 0.83 2.24
N VAL A 80 10.58 -0.24 2.23
CA VAL A 80 10.30 -1.01 1.00
C VAL A 80 9.66 -0.10 -0.06
N LEU A 81 8.70 0.75 0.33
CA LEU A 81 8.11 1.73 -0.58
C LEU A 81 9.14 2.70 -1.14
N ARG A 82 9.97 3.28 -0.28
CA ARG A 82 10.99 4.27 -0.68
C ARG A 82 11.98 3.73 -1.70
N TRP A 83 12.37 2.45 -1.58
CA TRP A 83 13.35 1.83 -2.48
C TRP A 83 12.73 1.16 -3.71
N SER A 84 11.40 1.01 -3.75
CA SER A 84 10.70 0.29 -4.81
C SER A 84 10.77 0.96 -6.19
N GLY A 85 10.93 2.28 -6.25
CA GLY A 85 10.79 3.05 -7.49
C GLY A 85 9.34 3.18 -7.97
N LEU A 86 8.35 2.78 -7.16
CA LEU A 86 6.93 2.83 -7.51
C LEU A 86 6.44 4.26 -7.68
N LEU A 87 6.77 5.13 -6.72
CA LEU A 87 6.23 6.50 -6.67
C LEU A 87 6.74 7.33 -7.85
N GLU A 88 7.96 7.09 -8.34
CA GLU A 88 8.57 7.73 -9.50
C GLU A 88 7.84 7.39 -10.81
N ARG A 89 7.15 6.23 -10.86
CA ARG A 89 6.39 5.77 -12.02
C ARG A 89 4.97 6.33 -12.06
N LEU A 90 4.48 6.91 -10.96
CA LEU A 90 3.16 7.54 -10.94
C LEU A 90 3.18 8.80 -11.82
N PRO A 91 2.16 8.98 -12.68
CA PRO A 91 1.99 10.23 -13.42
C PRO A 91 1.85 11.43 -12.47
N THR A 92 2.18 12.62 -12.97
CA THR A 92 2.01 13.87 -12.21
C THR A 92 0.54 14.04 -11.80
N HIS A 93 0.32 14.49 -10.56
CA HIS A 93 -1.00 14.67 -9.94
C HIS A 93 -1.80 13.40 -9.62
N TYR A 94 -1.18 12.22 -9.71
CA TYR A 94 -1.79 10.99 -9.24
C TYR A 94 -1.09 10.46 -7.99
N PHE A 95 -1.85 9.73 -7.17
CA PHE A 95 -1.36 9.12 -5.94
C PHE A 95 -1.88 7.69 -5.78
N VAL A 96 -1.34 6.98 -4.80
CA VAL A 96 -1.82 5.66 -4.37
C VAL A 96 -2.38 5.73 -2.96
N LEU A 97 -3.32 4.85 -2.63
CA LEU A 97 -3.79 4.66 -1.26
C LEU A 97 -2.86 3.70 -0.53
N GLY A 98 -2.41 4.08 0.66
CA GLY A 98 -1.63 3.22 1.56
C GLY A 98 -2.35 3.03 2.89
N ASP A 99 -1.97 1.99 3.63
CA ASP A 99 -2.41 1.80 5.00
C ASP A 99 -1.77 2.85 5.96
N PRO A 100 -2.17 2.91 7.25
CA PRO A 100 -1.60 3.85 8.22
C PRO A 100 -0.11 3.62 8.56
N GLY A 101 0.47 2.48 8.16
CA GLY A 101 1.88 2.14 8.33
C GLY A 101 2.79 2.95 7.41
N TYR A 102 2.26 3.43 6.27
CA TYR A 102 2.98 4.33 5.37
C TYR A 102 2.97 5.79 5.86
N GLY A 103 3.88 6.58 5.30
CA GLY A 103 3.92 8.03 5.48
C GLY A 103 3.02 8.74 4.47
N LEU A 104 2.23 9.71 4.95
CA LEU A 104 1.48 10.62 4.10
C LEU A 104 2.44 11.46 3.24
N SER A 105 2.17 11.55 1.93
CA SER A 105 2.93 12.38 0.99
C SER A 105 2.06 12.82 -0.19
N GLU A 106 2.58 13.66 -1.08
CA GLU A 106 1.87 14.04 -2.31
C GLU A 106 1.51 12.86 -3.22
N LYS A 107 2.22 11.74 -3.10
CA LYS A 107 2.03 10.52 -3.92
C LYS A 107 1.40 9.36 -3.15
N VAL A 108 1.20 9.50 -1.84
CA VAL A 108 0.67 8.44 -0.97
C VAL A 108 -0.34 9.04 -0.01
N LEU A 109 -1.61 8.67 -0.15
CA LEU A 109 -2.67 9.06 0.75
C LEU A 109 -2.94 7.94 1.77
N THR A 110 -2.80 8.25 3.05
CA THR A 110 -3.03 7.31 4.16
C THR A 110 -4.22 7.76 5.02
N PRO A 111 -4.95 6.84 5.67
CA PRO A 111 -5.98 7.19 6.64
C PRO A 111 -5.42 8.00 7.82
N PHE A 112 -6.28 8.78 8.50
CA PHE A 112 -5.89 9.46 9.74
C PHE A 112 -5.48 8.43 10.78
N ARG A 113 -4.26 8.60 11.34
CA ARG A 113 -3.77 7.73 12.41
C ARG A 113 -4.64 7.85 13.65
N GLY A 114 -4.90 6.73 14.31
CA GLY A 114 -5.75 6.68 15.50
C GLY A 114 -7.24 6.81 15.23
N VAL A 115 -7.66 6.97 13.97
CA VAL A 115 -9.06 6.97 13.55
C VAL A 115 -9.40 5.61 12.96
N ARG A 116 -10.36 4.90 13.56
CA ARG A 116 -10.83 3.64 13.02
C ARG A 116 -11.91 3.91 11.98
N TYR A 117 -11.58 3.68 10.72
CA TYR A 117 -12.56 3.71 9.65
C TYR A 117 -13.29 2.37 9.63
N HIS A 118 -14.49 2.32 10.19
CA HIS A 118 -15.32 1.12 10.17
C HIS A 118 -16.36 1.21 9.05
N LEU A 119 -16.44 0.18 8.20
CA LEU A 119 -17.43 0.05 7.11
C LEU A 119 -18.88 0.30 7.57
N LYS A 120 -19.20 0.03 8.84
CA LYS A 120 -20.52 0.27 9.46
C LYS A 120 -20.87 1.76 9.62
N GLU A 121 -19.89 2.65 9.68
CA GLU A 121 -20.11 4.10 9.83
C GLU A 121 -20.47 4.74 8.49
N TRP A 122 -19.90 4.23 7.39
CA TRP A 122 -20.24 4.63 6.02
C TRP A 122 -21.65 4.20 5.61
N ALA A 123 -22.07 2.99 5.97
CA ALA A 123 -23.40 2.48 5.62
C ALA A 123 -24.57 3.20 6.33
N ARG A 124 -24.31 4.01 7.35
CA ARG A 124 -25.35 4.56 8.25
C ARG A 124 -25.55 6.07 8.15
N ARG A 125 -24.75 6.84 7.40
CA ARG A 125 -24.80 8.32 7.48
C ARG A 125 -24.75 9.03 6.12
N PRO A 126 -25.71 9.93 5.81
CA PRO A 126 -25.67 10.78 4.62
C PRO A 126 -24.56 11.85 4.65
N SER A 127 -23.95 12.11 5.80
CA SER A 127 -23.01 13.23 6.00
C SER A 127 -21.51 12.88 5.83
N GLY A 128 -21.17 11.61 5.59
CA GLY A 128 -19.85 11.16 5.14
C GLY A 128 -18.65 11.38 6.07
N ARG A 129 -18.81 12.01 7.24
CA ARG A 129 -17.69 12.28 8.16
C ARG A 129 -17.49 11.12 9.16
N PRO A 130 -16.33 10.44 9.15
CA PRO A 130 -15.98 9.50 10.19
C PRO A 130 -15.85 10.23 11.53
N GLN A 131 -16.34 9.61 12.60
CA GLN A 131 -16.14 10.08 13.96
C GLN A 131 -15.21 9.07 14.64
N ASN A 132 -14.22 9.59 15.35
CA ASN A 132 -13.33 8.72 16.14
C ASN A 132 -14.18 8.00 17.20
N ALA A 133 -13.93 6.69 17.36
CA ALA A 133 -14.46 5.92 18.49
C ALA A 133 -13.82 6.38 19.81
#